data_AF-A0A1X1QI83-F1
#
_entry.id   AF-A0A1X1QI83-F1
#
_cell.length_a   1.000
_cell.length_b   1.000
_cell.length_c   1.000
_cell.angle_alpha   90.00
_cell.angle_beta   90.00
_cell.angle_gamma   90.00
#
_symmetry.space_group_name_H-M   'P 1'
#
loop_
_entity.id
_entity.type
_entity.pdbx_description
1 polymer ?
#
loop_
_entity_poly.entity_id
_entity_poly.type
_entity_poly.pdbx_seq_one_letter_code
_entity_poly.pdbx_strand_id
1 'polypeptide(L)'
;MIFKNHVTGLQPCSEKHWRNTIDWLEEFVTQLAEESCEAVREDIRERGDGQRWVALYDGFYLTRGHYSNNSSATLHDYETGKVAWFVHWTKKGKNHNWEGTSGGAEGDMFDEVLKKARDANFNVKEIVTDKDSSVKSIYLQHFPEGIVTFCSNHCSKTFHKDLQKIKQGSVR
;
A
#
# COMPACT_ATOMS: atom_id res chain seq x y z
N MET A 1 -16.93 -30.01 -28.47
CA MET A 1 -16.83 -30.03 -26.99
C MET A 1 -17.42 -28.72 -26.50
N ILE A 2 -18.61 -28.76 -25.93
CA ILE A 2 -19.39 -27.57 -25.54
C ILE A 2 -18.89 -27.13 -24.15
N PHE A 3 -18.32 -25.93 -24.04
CA PHE A 3 -18.01 -25.33 -22.75
C PHE A 3 -19.33 -24.99 -22.04
N LYS A 4 -19.71 -25.85 -21.09
CA LYS A 4 -20.89 -25.68 -20.23
C LYS A 4 -20.66 -24.53 -19.25
N ASN A 5 -21.62 -23.61 -19.21
CA ASN A 5 -22.01 -22.72 -18.11
C ASN A 5 -20.90 -22.12 -17.26
N HIS A 6 -20.51 -20.88 -17.58
CA HIS A 6 -19.63 -20.08 -16.73
C HIS A 6 -20.39 -19.46 -15.55
N VAL A 7 -19.80 -19.59 -14.36
CA VAL A 7 -20.31 -19.15 -13.04
C VAL A 7 -20.70 -17.66 -13.00
N THR A 8 -20.24 -16.85 -13.94
CA THR A 8 -20.47 -15.39 -13.99
C THR A 8 -21.43 -14.93 -15.09
N GLY A 9 -21.87 -15.80 -16.01
CA GLY A 9 -22.70 -15.41 -17.16
C GLY A 9 -22.00 -14.52 -18.20
N LEU A 10 -20.71 -14.26 -18.05
CA LEU A 10 -19.92 -13.43 -18.97
C LEU A 10 -19.44 -14.25 -20.18
N GLN A 11 -19.48 -13.64 -21.36
CA GLN A 11 -18.88 -14.21 -22.57
C GLN A 11 -17.35 -14.29 -22.37
N PRO A 12 -16.71 -15.41 -22.74
CA PRO A 12 -15.26 -15.51 -22.71
C PRO A 12 -14.65 -14.47 -23.67
N CYS A 13 -13.68 -13.70 -23.21
CA CYS A 13 -12.91 -12.78 -24.03
C CYS A 13 -11.48 -13.28 -24.20
N SER A 14 -10.80 -12.86 -25.28
CA SER A 14 -9.39 -13.17 -25.46
C SER A 14 -8.52 -12.41 -24.44
N GLU A 15 -7.36 -12.96 -24.08
CA GLU A 15 -6.42 -12.28 -23.18
C GLU A 15 -6.05 -10.89 -23.69
N LYS A 16 -5.90 -10.72 -25.02
CA LYS A 16 -5.63 -9.42 -25.64
C LYS A 16 -6.77 -8.44 -25.41
N HIS A 17 -8.02 -8.86 -25.58
CA HIS A 17 -9.19 -8.01 -25.36
C HIS A 17 -9.34 -7.63 -23.89
N TRP A 18 -9.12 -8.59 -22.98
CA TRP A 18 -9.07 -8.33 -21.54
C TRP A 18 -8.02 -7.27 -21.19
N ARG A 19 -6.78 -7.42 -21.66
CA ARG A 19 -5.70 -6.46 -21.39
C ARG A 19 -6.00 -5.07 -21.90
N ASN A 20 -6.47 -4.94 -23.14
CA ASN A 20 -6.87 -3.65 -23.68
C ASN A 20 -7.99 -2.99 -22.86
N THR A 21 -8.90 -3.79 -22.29
CA THR A 21 -9.96 -3.28 -21.42
C THR A 21 -9.40 -2.79 -20.09
N ILE A 22 -8.47 -3.53 -19.48
CA ILE A 22 -7.79 -3.10 -18.25
C ILE A 22 -6.96 -1.84 -18.48
N ASP A 23 -6.17 -1.79 -19.55
CA ASP A 23 -5.38 -0.61 -19.91
C ASP A 23 -6.29 0.62 -20.14
N TRP A 24 -7.47 0.43 -20.73
CA TRP A 24 -8.44 1.50 -20.91
C TRP A 24 -9.08 1.95 -19.59
N LEU A 25 -9.36 1.03 -18.67
CA LEU A 25 -9.97 1.34 -17.37
C LEU A 25 -8.98 1.97 -16.38
N GLU A 26 -7.68 1.67 -16.51
CA GLU A 26 -6.63 2.10 -15.57
C GLU A 26 -6.65 3.62 -15.34
N GLU A 27 -6.76 4.42 -16.40
CA GLU A 27 -6.81 5.87 -16.32
C GLU A 27 -8.01 6.36 -15.47
N PHE A 28 -9.22 5.87 -15.77
CA PHE A 28 -10.43 6.29 -15.07
C PHE A 28 -10.44 5.86 -13.61
N VAL A 29 -9.99 4.64 -13.31
CA VAL A 29 -9.89 4.14 -11.94
C VAL A 29 -8.85 4.93 -11.15
N THR A 30 -7.73 5.28 -11.78
CA THR A 30 -6.68 6.10 -11.16
C THR A 30 -7.19 7.50 -10.85
N GLN A 31 -7.91 8.13 -11.79
CA GLN A 31 -8.52 9.44 -11.58
C GLN A 31 -9.50 9.42 -10.40
N LEU A 32 -10.41 8.45 -10.35
CA LEU A 32 -11.38 8.32 -9.25
C LEU A 32 -10.69 8.10 -7.89
N ALA A 33 -9.60 7.32 -7.88
CA ALA A 33 -8.82 7.09 -6.66
C ALA A 33 -8.11 8.39 -6.20
N GLU A 34 -7.52 9.15 -7.11
CA GLU A 34 -6.87 10.43 -6.80
C GLU A 34 -7.87 11.49 -6.31
N GLU A 35 -9.05 11.58 -6.94
CA GLU A 35 -10.15 12.46 -6.49
C GLU A 35 -10.60 12.09 -5.07
N SER A 36 -10.76 10.80 -4.78
CA SER A 36 -11.08 10.33 -3.42
C SER A 36 -9.98 10.66 -2.42
N CYS A 37 -8.71 10.59 -2.82
CA CYS A 37 -7.57 10.93 -1.96
C CYS A 37 -7.45 12.44 -1.74
N GLU A 38 -7.75 13.27 -2.75
CA GLU A 38 -7.71 14.73 -2.60
C GLU A 38 -8.75 15.23 -1.60
N ALA A 39 -9.97 14.68 -1.62
CA ALA A 39 -10.97 15.00 -0.61
C ALA A 39 -10.47 14.74 0.83
N VAL A 40 -9.74 13.64 1.05
CA VAL A 40 -9.13 13.35 2.37
C VAL A 40 -8.00 14.33 2.69
N ARG A 41 -7.20 14.72 1.70
CA ARG A 41 -6.13 15.72 1.87
C ARG A 41 -6.71 17.10 2.22
N GLU A 42 -7.82 17.49 1.62
CA GLU A 42 -8.57 18.70 1.96
C GLU A 42 -9.08 18.63 3.40
N ASP A 43 -9.73 17.52 3.80
CA ASP A 43 -10.19 17.31 5.18
C ASP A 43 -9.04 17.49 6.19
N ILE A 44 -7.85 16.94 5.92
CA ILE A 44 -6.67 17.08 6.82
C ILE A 44 -6.20 18.54 6.88
N ARG A 45 -6.21 19.26 5.76
CA ARG A 45 -5.82 20.68 5.71
C ARG A 45 -6.81 21.55 6.48
N GLU A 46 -8.11 21.29 6.34
CA GLU A 46 -9.16 22.03 7.06
C GLU A 46 -9.08 21.84 8.57
N ARG A 47 -8.70 20.65 9.04
CA ARG A 47 -8.41 20.40 10.47
C ARG A 47 -7.14 21.11 10.97
N GLY A 48 -6.30 21.59 10.06
CA GLY A 48 -5.02 22.22 10.40
C GLY A 48 -3.93 21.22 10.76
N ASP A 49 -4.10 19.94 10.42
CA ASP A 49 -3.18 18.87 10.83
C ASP A 49 -2.04 18.63 9.84
N GLY A 50 -2.02 19.32 8.69
CA GLY A 50 -1.03 19.08 7.64
C GLY A 50 0.44 19.13 8.11
N GLN A 51 0.76 19.89 9.15
CA GLN A 51 2.12 20.00 9.71
C GLN A 51 2.41 19.05 10.88
N ARG A 52 1.41 18.32 11.35
CA ARG A 52 1.49 17.39 12.49
C ARG A 52 0.74 16.09 12.21
N TRP A 53 0.65 15.71 10.94
CA TRP A 53 -0.26 14.68 10.49
C TRP A 53 0.20 13.32 10.99
N VAL A 54 -0.74 12.53 11.52
CA VAL A 54 -0.51 11.14 11.92
C VAL A 54 -1.05 10.25 10.82
N ALA A 55 -0.17 9.44 10.24
CA ALA A 55 -0.52 8.57 9.12
C ALA A 55 -0.42 7.09 9.51
N LEU A 56 -1.27 6.26 8.92
CA LEU A 56 -1.11 4.81 8.92
C LEU A 56 -0.52 4.40 7.58
N TYR A 57 0.53 3.59 7.59
CA TYR A 57 1.07 2.98 6.39
C TYR A 57 0.57 1.54 6.25
N ASP A 58 0.13 1.18 5.04
CA ASP A 58 -0.11 -0.21 4.68
C ASP A 58 0.43 -0.50 3.27
N GLY A 59 1.08 -1.64 3.12
CA GLY A 59 1.69 -2.11 1.90
C GLY A 59 1.14 -3.48 1.55
N PHE A 60 0.54 -3.61 0.37
CA PHE A 60 -0.03 -4.88 -0.09
C PHE A 60 0.69 -5.36 -1.34
N TYR A 61 1.41 -6.48 -1.19
CA TYR A 61 2.13 -7.15 -2.26
C TYR A 61 1.38 -8.44 -2.69
N LEU A 62 1.39 -8.79 -3.98
CA LEU A 62 0.96 -10.09 -4.54
C LEU A 62 -0.50 -10.49 -4.27
N THR A 63 -1.47 -9.76 -4.82
CA THR A 63 -2.87 -10.17 -4.70
C THR A 63 -3.25 -11.43 -5.50
N ARG A 64 -2.38 -12.09 -6.30
CA ARG A 64 -2.54 -13.49 -6.80
C ARG A 64 -1.38 -13.99 -7.69
N GLY A 65 -0.37 -14.63 -7.09
CA GLY A 65 0.53 -15.61 -7.73
C GLY A 65 1.51 -15.10 -8.81
N HIS A 66 2.37 -16.02 -9.29
CA HIS A 66 3.45 -15.83 -10.29
C HIS A 66 3.05 -15.05 -11.57
N TYR A 67 1.74 -14.88 -11.82
CA TYR A 67 1.19 -14.29 -13.04
C TYR A 67 0.55 -12.91 -12.83
N SER A 68 0.50 -12.35 -11.61
CA SER A 68 -0.16 -11.07 -11.33
C SER A 68 0.66 -10.28 -10.29
N ASN A 69 1.81 -9.75 -10.73
CA ASN A 69 2.69 -8.94 -9.89
C ASN A 69 2.18 -7.49 -9.86
N ASN A 70 1.11 -7.28 -9.10
CA ASN A 70 0.60 -5.97 -8.75
C ASN A 70 0.96 -5.69 -7.30
N SER A 71 1.26 -4.43 -7.01
CA SER A 71 1.60 -3.98 -5.67
C SER A 71 1.03 -2.60 -5.42
N SER A 72 0.59 -2.36 -4.20
CA SER A 72 0.15 -1.03 -3.77
C SER A 72 0.73 -0.68 -2.42
N ALA A 73 0.91 0.61 -2.20
CA ALA A 73 1.22 1.22 -0.91
C ALA A 73 0.24 2.36 -0.66
N THR A 74 -0.23 2.50 0.57
CA THR A 74 -1.19 3.54 0.96
C THR A 74 -0.76 4.23 2.25
N LEU A 75 -1.01 5.54 2.30
CA LEU A 75 -1.01 6.31 3.54
C LEU A 75 -2.45 6.66 3.87
N HIS A 76 -2.87 6.32 5.08
CA HIS A 76 -4.20 6.62 5.58
C HIS A 76 -4.11 7.70 6.64
N ASP A 77 -5.14 8.53 6.68
CA ASP A 77 -5.35 9.44 7.78
C ASP A 77 -5.70 8.68 9.06
N TYR A 78 -4.96 8.89 10.15
CA TYR A 78 -5.18 8.16 11.41
C TYR A 78 -6.58 8.37 11.99
N GLU A 79 -7.11 9.60 11.88
CA GLU A 79 -8.40 9.94 12.48
C GLU A 79 -9.59 9.30 11.76
N THR A 80 -9.55 9.30 10.43
CA THR A 80 -10.68 8.82 9.60
C THR A 80 -10.49 7.41 9.04
N GLY A 81 -9.25 6.91 9.03
CA GLY A 81 -8.86 5.65 8.37
C GLY A 81 -8.90 5.69 6.84
N LYS A 82 -9.26 6.84 6.25
CA LYS A 82 -9.38 6.99 4.79
C LYS A 82 -8.01 7.16 4.14
N VAL A 83 -7.88 6.71 2.89
CA VAL A 83 -6.63 6.81 2.12
C VAL A 83 -6.42 8.25 1.67
N ALA A 84 -5.27 8.83 2.03
CA ALA A 84 -4.88 10.19 1.65
C ALA A 84 -3.84 10.19 0.51
N TRP A 85 -3.03 9.13 0.41
CA TRP A 85 -2.11 8.91 -0.71
C TRP A 85 -2.00 7.43 -1.05
N PHE A 86 -1.72 7.14 -2.32
CA PHE A 86 -1.39 5.80 -2.77
C PHE A 86 -0.31 5.79 -3.86
N VAL A 87 0.31 4.63 -4.01
CA VAL A 87 1.15 4.25 -5.15
C VAL A 87 0.70 2.86 -5.58
N HIS A 88 0.60 2.63 -6.89
CA HIS A 88 0.25 1.35 -7.46
C HIS A 88 1.21 1.00 -8.60
N TRP A 89 1.84 -0.16 -8.52
CA TRP A 89 2.74 -0.67 -9.55
C TRP A 89 2.25 -1.99 -10.13
N THR A 90 2.33 -2.12 -11.45
CA THR A 90 1.91 -3.30 -12.20
C THR A 90 3.03 -3.79 -13.11
N LYS A 91 3.47 -5.04 -12.96
CA LYS A 91 4.49 -5.64 -13.85
C LYS A 91 3.96 -5.96 -15.27
N LYS A 92 2.68 -5.73 -15.52
CA LYS A 92 2.00 -6.06 -16.78
C LYS A 92 1.33 -4.86 -17.44
N GLY A 93 1.36 -3.69 -16.81
CA GLY A 93 0.95 -2.41 -17.41
C GLY A 93 2.13 -1.76 -18.14
N LYS A 94 1.85 -0.77 -18.99
CA LYS A 94 2.88 -0.13 -19.82
C LYS A 94 3.87 0.74 -19.03
N ASN A 95 3.51 1.20 -17.83
CA ASN A 95 4.18 2.36 -17.21
C ASN A 95 4.75 2.14 -15.80
N HIS A 96 4.50 1.01 -15.12
CA HIS A 96 4.87 0.82 -13.70
C HIS A 96 5.53 -0.54 -13.41
N ASN A 97 6.50 -0.93 -14.22
CA ASN A 97 7.19 -2.20 -14.06
C ASN A 97 8.27 -2.13 -12.97
N TRP A 98 8.08 -2.91 -11.89
CA TRP A 98 9.13 -3.14 -10.88
C TRP A 98 9.98 -4.36 -11.23
N GLU A 99 11.31 -4.19 -11.22
CA GLU A 99 12.29 -5.24 -11.58
C GLU A 99 12.98 -5.89 -10.37
N GLY A 100 12.73 -5.41 -9.14
CA GLY A 100 13.36 -5.90 -7.91
C GLY A 100 12.62 -7.05 -7.20
N THR A 101 13.00 -7.28 -5.93
CA THR A 101 12.36 -8.28 -5.05
C THR A 101 11.08 -7.74 -4.42
N SER A 102 10.24 -8.63 -3.89
CA SER A 102 8.99 -8.25 -3.22
C SER A 102 9.21 -7.37 -1.99
N GLY A 103 10.25 -7.65 -1.19
CA GLY A 103 10.58 -6.83 -0.02
C GLY A 103 11.19 -5.47 -0.38
N GLY A 104 11.91 -5.37 -1.50
CA GLY A 104 12.38 -4.08 -2.01
C GLY A 104 11.23 -3.19 -2.49
N ALA A 105 10.26 -3.79 -3.20
CA ALA A 105 9.12 -3.07 -3.75
C ALA A 105 8.30 -2.31 -2.70
N GLU A 106 8.08 -2.91 -1.54
CA GLU A 106 7.34 -2.29 -0.45
C GLU A 106 8.06 -1.04 0.07
N GLY A 107 9.38 -1.13 0.29
CA GLY A 107 10.19 0.00 0.68
C GLY A 107 10.21 1.12 -0.36
N ASP A 108 10.36 0.77 -1.64
CA ASP A 108 10.46 1.78 -2.71
C ASP A 108 9.11 2.48 -2.97
N MET A 109 7.98 1.76 -2.91
CA MET A 109 6.67 2.42 -2.97
C MET A 109 6.39 3.26 -1.73
N PHE A 110 6.86 2.83 -0.55
CA PHE A 110 6.76 3.61 0.67
C PHE A 110 7.56 4.93 0.57
N ASP A 111 8.78 4.85 0.02
CA ASP A 111 9.59 6.02 -0.29
C ASP A 111 8.86 6.97 -1.25
N GLU A 112 8.25 6.44 -2.32
CA GLU A 112 7.48 7.23 -3.28
C GLU A 112 6.25 7.91 -2.65
N VAL A 113 5.45 7.18 -1.85
CA VAL A 113 4.24 7.74 -1.24
C VAL A 113 4.57 8.82 -0.20
N LEU A 114 5.68 8.67 0.55
CA LEU A 114 6.16 9.71 1.45
C LEU A 114 6.65 10.95 0.71
N LYS A 115 7.35 10.79 -0.43
CA LYS A 115 7.73 11.92 -1.29
C LYS A 115 6.49 12.69 -1.76
N LYS A 116 5.45 12.00 -2.23
CA LYS A 116 4.18 12.63 -2.64
C LYS A 116 3.56 13.46 -1.50
N ALA A 117 3.54 12.92 -0.28
CA ALA A 117 3.01 13.65 0.88
C ALA A 117 3.85 14.90 1.20
N ARG A 118 5.18 14.77 1.22
CA ARG A 118 6.10 15.87 1.49
C ARG A 118 6.02 16.96 0.42
N ASP A 119 5.98 16.57 -0.86
CA ASP A 119 5.91 17.50 -1.98
C ASP A 119 4.56 18.24 -2.02
N ALA A 120 3.50 17.64 -1.44
CA ALA A 120 2.21 18.28 -1.16
C ALA A 120 2.21 19.16 0.12
N ASN A 121 3.38 19.41 0.70
CA ASN A 121 3.61 20.20 1.91
C ASN A 121 2.97 19.63 3.19
N PHE A 122 2.90 18.30 3.31
CA PHE A 122 2.54 17.63 4.55
C PHE A 122 3.78 17.20 5.34
N ASN A 123 3.72 17.37 6.66
CA ASN A 123 4.68 16.84 7.60
C ASN A 123 4.05 15.69 8.39
N VAL A 124 4.47 14.46 8.07
CA VAL A 124 4.02 13.24 8.76
C VAL A 124 4.74 13.15 10.10
N LYS A 125 4.12 13.65 11.17
CA LYS A 125 4.77 13.71 12.50
C LYS A 125 4.86 12.33 13.16
N GLU A 126 3.90 11.47 12.88
CA GLU A 126 3.91 10.09 13.35
C GLU A 126 3.43 9.17 12.23
N ILE A 127 4.14 8.05 12.05
CA ILE A 127 3.71 6.96 11.18
C ILE A 127 3.42 5.72 12.04
N VAL A 128 2.22 5.17 11.85
CA VAL A 128 1.87 3.85 12.37
C VAL A 128 2.08 2.83 11.27
N THR A 129 2.95 1.86 11.52
CA THR A 129 3.34 0.87 10.52
C THR A 129 3.54 -0.50 11.17
N ASP A 130 3.64 -1.53 10.35
CA ASP A 130 4.14 -2.83 10.78
C ASP A 130 5.61 -2.76 11.17
N LYS A 131 6.06 -3.76 11.95
CA LYS A 131 7.42 -3.83 12.47
C LYS A 131 8.39 -4.32 11.39
N ASP A 132 8.52 -3.55 10.30
CA ASP A 132 9.56 -3.72 9.28
C ASP A 132 10.68 -2.69 9.50
N SER A 133 11.92 -3.17 9.60
CA SER A 133 13.10 -2.34 9.82
C SER A 133 13.40 -1.39 8.65
N SER A 134 13.04 -1.77 7.42
CA SER A 134 13.30 -0.97 6.21
C SER A 134 12.43 0.29 6.18
N VAL A 135 11.12 0.12 6.45
CA VAL A 135 10.12 1.19 6.51
C VAL A 135 10.51 2.27 7.51
N LYS A 136 10.97 1.89 8.71
CA LYS A 136 11.46 2.86 9.70
C LYS A 136 12.59 3.74 9.16
N SER A 137 13.58 3.12 8.50
CA SER A 137 14.74 3.86 7.99
C SER A 137 14.35 4.83 6.88
N ILE A 138 13.46 4.41 5.98
CA ILE A 138 12.95 5.24 4.87
C ILE A 138 12.13 6.41 5.42
N TYR A 139 11.23 6.16 6.37
CA TYR A 139 10.44 7.22 7.01
C TYR A 139 11.32 8.32 7.60
N LEU A 140 12.34 7.93 8.37
CA LEU A 140 13.23 8.88 9.03
C LEU A 140 14.15 9.65 8.06
N GLN A 141 14.30 9.20 6.81
CA GLN A 141 14.98 9.99 5.76
C GLN A 141 14.12 11.17 5.28
N HIS A 142 12.79 11.01 5.26
CA HIS A 142 11.87 12.09 4.88
C HIS A 142 11.48 12.98 6.05
N PHE A 143 11.29 12.38 7.23
CA PHE A 143 10.82 13.05 8.44
C PHE A 143 11.74 12.69 9.62
N PRO A 144 12.93 13.32 9.74
CA PRO A 144 13.95 12.94 10.73
C PRO A 144 13.51 13.06 12.19
N GLU A 145 12.61 14.00 12.48
CA GLU A 145 12.02 14.21 13.83
C GLU A 145 10.68 13.48 14.02
N GLY A 146 10.37 12.57 13.11
CA GLY A 146 9.15 11.78 13.08
C GLY A 146 9.13 10.68 14.14
N ILE A 147 7.92 10.27 14.52
CA ILE A 147 7.67 9.18 15.46
C ILE A 147 7.24 7.95 14.69
N VAL A 148 7.80 6.78 15.03
CA VAL A 148 7.38 5.49 14.46
C VAL A 148 6.66 4.69 15.53
N THR A 149 5.39 4.42 15.30
CA THR A 149 4.55 3.58 16.15
C THR A 149 4.26 2.28 15.44
N PHE A 150 4.34 1.15 16.16
CA PHE A 150 4.09 -0.15 15.57
C PHE A 150 2.64 -0.60 15.75
N CYS A 151 2.06 -1.19 14.70
CA CYS A 151 0.72 -1.75 14.73
C CYS A 151 0.56 -2.76 15.88
N SER A 152 -0.37 -2.47 16.80
CA SER A 152 -0.61 -3.26 18.02
C SER A 152 -0.98 -4.71 17.71
N ASN A 153 -1.74 -4.94 16.63
CA ASN A 153 -2.12 -6.26 16.16
C ASN A 153 -0.89 -7.07 15.71
N HIS A 154 0.00 -6.47 14.92
CA HIS A 154 1.21 -7.14 14.46
C HIS A 154 2.20 -7.39 15.60
N CYS A 155 2.35 -6.45 16.54
CA CYS A 155 3.09 -6.66 17.77
C CYS A 155 2.54 -7.85 18.57
N SER A 156 1.21 -7.92 18.75
CA SER A 156 0.55 -9.00 19.49
C SER A 156 0.70 -10.36 18.81
N LYS A 157 0.55 -10.43 17.47
CA LYS A 157 0.78 -11.65 16.69
C LYS A 157 2.22 -12.13 16.78
N THR A 158 3.18 -11.21 16.72
CA THR A 158 4.61 -11.53 16.85
C THR A 158 4.91 -12.09 18.24
N PHE A 159 4.43 -11.40 19.29
CA PHE A 159 4.58 -11.85 20.66
C PHE A 159 3.97 -13.25 20.87
N HIS A 160 2.78 -13.51 20.32
CA HIS A 160 2.16 -14.84 20.40
C HIS A 160 3.03 -15.91 19.74
N LYS A 161 3.62 -15.64 18.56
CA LYS A 161 4.53 -16.59 17.89
C LYS A 161 5.77 -16.89 18.74
N ASP A 162 6.32 -15.88 19.40
CA ASP A 162 7.49 -16.06 20.27
C ASP A 162 7.16 -16.90 21.50
N LEU A 163 5.99 -16.69 22.11
CA LEU A 163 5.48 -17.56 23.18
C LEU A 163 5.33 -19.02 22.74
N GLN A 164 4.85 -19.26 21.51
CA GLN A 164 4.73 -20.62 20.98
C GLN A 164 6.10 -21.29 20.78
N LYS A 165 7.12 -20.56 20.31
CA LYS A 165 8.49 -21.09 20.17
C LYS A 165 9.08 -21.50 21.52
N ILE A 166 8.86 -20.68 22.55
CA ILE A 166 9.28 -20.98 23.93
C ILE A 166 8.57 -22.24 24.43
N LYS A 167 7.25 -22.31 24.25
CA LYS A 167 6.45 -23.48 24.64
C LYS A 167 6.91 -24.78 23.96
N GLN A 168 7.35 -24.68 22.71
CA GLN A 168 7.83 -25.81 21.91
C GLN A 168 9.31 -26.15 22.16
N GLY A 169 9.99 -25.49 23.11
CA GLY A 169 11.41 -25.72 23.39
C GLY A 169 12.34 -25.40 22.23
N SER A 170 11.87 -24.61 21.25
CA SER A 170 12.58 -24.32 20.00
C SER A 170 13.46 -23.06 20.08
N VAL A 171 13.68 -22.54 21.29
CA VAL A 171 14.58 -21.42 21.56
C VAL A 171 15.84 -22.01 22.19
N ARG A 172 16.91 -22.11 21.39
CA ARG A 172 18.28 -22.22 21.91
C ARG A 172 18.83 -20.83 22.15
#